data_AF-A0A946E7S6-F1
#
_entry.id   AF-A0A946E7S6-F1
#
_cell.length_a   1.000
_cell.length_b   1.000
_cell.length_c   1.000
_cell.angle_alpha   90.00
_cell.angle_beta   90.00
_cell.angle_gamma   90.00
#
_symmetry.space_group_name_H-M   'P 1'
#
loop_
_entity.id
_entity.type
_entity.pdbx_description
1 polymer ?
#
loop_
_entity_poly.entity_id
_entity_poly.type
_entity_poly.pdbx_seq_one_letter_code
_entity_poly.pdbx_strand_id
1 'polypeptide(L)' 'MSEDQIRQKITELKNQLTGNLLQDGEIQQAIYDFKKELKPEIEQNPNLDDFDDEGCLMCGG' A
#
# COMPACT_ATOMS: atom_id res chain seq x y z
N MET A 1 -2.22 14.14 -8.27
CA MET A 1 -0.96 14.38 -7.55
C MET A 1 0.20 14.02 -8.45
N SER A 2 1.42 14.48 -8.20
CA SER A 2 2.60 13.89 -8.84
C SER A 2 2.92 12.52 -8.24
N GLU A 3 3.68 11.69 -8.95
CA GLU A 3 4.13 10.38 -8.46
C GLU A 3 4.85 10.49 -7.10
N ASP A 4 5.75 11.47 -6.96
CA ASP A 4 6.47 11.70 -5.70
C ASP A 4 5.52 12.04 -4.53
N GLN A 5 4.47 12.82 -4.78
CA GLN A 5 3.48 13.14 -3.77
C GLN A 5 2.68 11.90 -3.35
N ILE A 6 2.36 11.01 -4.30
CA ILE A 6 1.64 9.77 -4.00
C ILE A 6 2.53 8.83 -3.19
N ARG A 7 3.81 8.67 -3.55
CA ARG A 7 4.80 7.87 -2.78
C ARG A 7 4.98 8.40 -1.35
N GLN A 8 5.05 9.73 -1.20
CA GLN A 8 5.11 10.36 0.12
C GLN A 8 3.82 10.06 0.92
N LYS A 9 2.65 10.13 0.29
CA LYS A 9 1.37 9.86 0.95
C LYS A 9 1.24 8.40 1.40
N ILE A 10 1.67 7.45 0.57
CA ILE A 10 1.76 6.03 0.93
C ILE A 10 2.63 5.86 2.18
N THR A 11 3.80 6.50 2.22
CA THR A 11 4.72 6.44 3.37
C THR A 11 4.09 7.03 4.64
N GLU A 12 3.41 8.17 4.54
CA GLU A 12 2.69 8.80 5.65
C GLU A 12 1.58 7.91 6.22
N LEU A 13 0.82 7.23 5.35
CA LEU A 13 -0.24 6.32 5.76
C LEU A 13 0.32 5.04 6.38
N LYS A 14 1.41 4.49 5.83
CA LYS A 14 2.11 3.33 6.41
C LYS A 14 2.56 3.58 7.84
N ASN A 15 3.08 4.77 8.14
CA ASN A 15 3.48 5.16 9.50
C ASN A 15 2.31 5.30 10.48
N GLN A 16 1.06 5.32 10.00
CA GLN A 16 -0.14 5.33 10.85
C GLN A 16 -0.67 3.93 11.13
N LEU A 17 -0.17 2.91 10.42
CA LEU A 17 -0.56 1.52 10.66
C LEU A 17 -0.14 1.12 12.08
N THR A 18 -1.11 0.64 12.84
CA THR A 18 -0.91 0.18 14.22
C THR A 18 -0.50 -1.29 14.29
N GLY A 19 -0.59 -2.01 13.17
CA GLY A 19 -0.49 -3.47 13.09
C GLY A 19 -1.80 -4.18 13.45
N ASN A 20 -2.85 -3.44 13.79
CA ASN A 20 -4.17 -3.98 14.06
C ASN A 20 -5.02 -3.95 12.80
N LEU A 21 -5.21 -5.12 12.17
CA LEU A 21 -5.96 -5.28 10.93
C LEU A 21 -7.36 -4.62 10.95
N LEU A 22 -8.07 -4.68 12.09
CA LEU A 22 -9.42 -4.12 12.20
C LEU A 22 -9.42 -2.58 12.23
N GLN A 23 -8.37 -1.98 12.82
CA GLN A 23 -8.24 -0.53 12.93
C GLN A 23 -7.58 0.06 11.68
N ASP A 24 -6.70 -0.71 11.06
CA ASP A 24 -5.88 -0.28 9.94
C ASP A 24 -6.57 -0.47 8.58
N GLY A 25 -7.73 -1.13 8.52
CA GLY A 25 -8.39 -1.48 7.25
C GLY A 25 -8.63 -0.29 6.31
N GLU A 26 -9.08 0.85 6.84
CA GLU A 26 -9.29 2.07 6.03
C GLU A 26 -7.96 2.66 5.53
N ILE A 27 -6.92 2.62 6.36
CA ILE A 27 -5.57 3.11 6.02
C ILE A 27 -4.94 2.20 4.96
N GLN A 28 -5.08 0.88 5.11
CA GLN A 28 -4.60 -0.11 4.15
C GLN A 28 -5.32 0.03 2.81
N GLN A 29 -6.64 0.26 2.81
CA GLN A 29 -7.39 0.51 1.57
C GLN A 29 -6.91 1.78 0.88
N ALA A 30 -6.72 2.88 1.63
CA ALA A 30 -6.22 4.13 1.07
C ALA A 30 -4.80 3.96 0.47
N ILE A 31 -3.92 3.22 1.15
CA ILE A 31 -2.60 2.87 0.61
C ILE A 31 -2.75 2.12 -0.73
N TYR A 32 -3.61 1.10 -0.78
CA TYR A 32 -3.83 0.32 -2.00
C TYR A 32 -4.37 1.16 -3.16
N ASP A 33 -5.30 2.08 -2.90
CA ASP A 33 -5.83 2.97 -3.93
C ASP A 33 -4.73 3.87 -4.50
N PHE A 34 -3.85 4.42 -3.66
CA PHE A 34 -2.69 5.20 -4.10
C PHE A 34 -1.68 4.35 -4.89
N LYS A 35 -1.44 3.10 -4.49
CA LYS A 35 -0.59 2.19 -5.26
C LYS A 35 -1.17 1.91 -6.65
N LYS A 36 -2.50 1.74 -6.75
CA LYS A 36 -3.19 1.57 -8.04
C LYS A 36 -3.06 2.79 -8.95
N GLU A 37 -3.02 4.00 -8.39
CA GLU A 37 -2.75 5.21 -9.19
C GLU A 37 -1.35 5.19 -9.82
N LEU A 38 -0.37 4.60 -9.12
CA LEU A 38 1.00 4.48 -9.64
C LEU A 38 1.18 3.29 -10.57
N LYS A 39 0.52 2.18 -10.28
CA LYS A 39 0.67 0.90 -10.98
C LYS A 39 -0.67 0.17 -11.03
N PRO A 40 -1.55 0.52 -11.98
CA PRO A 40 -2.89 -0.06 -12.06
C PRO A 40 -2.86 -1.58 -12.32
N GLU A 41 -1.75 -2.12 -12.86
CA GLU A 41 -1.60 -3.55 -13.11
C GLU A 41 -1.68 -4.41 -11.84
N ILE A 42 -1.43 -3.83 -10.66
CA ILE A 42 -1.50 -4.57 -9.38
C ILE A 42 -2.92 -5.06 -9.08
N GLU A 43 -3.95 -4.43 -9.65
CA GLU A 43 -5.34 -4.87 -9.49
C GLU A 43 -5.59 -6.22 -10.14
N GLN A 44 -4.94 -6.47 -11.28
CA GLN A 44 -5.08 -7.73 -12.02
C GLN A 44 -3.98 -8.73 -11.64
N ASN A 45 -2.84 -8.24 -11.17
CA ASN A 45 -1.71 -9.06 -10.75
C ASN A 45 -1.06 -8.47 -9.49
N PRO A 46 -1.57 -8.84 -8.29
CA PRO A 46 -1.05 -8.34 -7.01
C PRO A 46 0.45 -8.59 -6.79
N ASN A 47 1.05 -9.59 -7.45
CA ASN A 47 2.49 -9.85 -7.36
C ASN A 47 3.36 -8.74 -7.98
N LEU A 48 2.74 -7.83 -8.74
CA LEU A 48 3.42 -6.65 -9.28
C LEU A 48 3.48 -5.52 -8.25
N ASP A 49 2.82 -5.61 -7.10
CA ASP A 49 2.93 -4.61 -6.04
C ASP A 49 4.31 -4.67 -5.39
N ASP A 50 5.16 -3.73 -5.79
CA ASP A 50 6.53 -3.52 -5.31
C ASP A 50 6.63 -2.32 -4.36
N PHE A 51 5.49 -1.79 -3.90
CA PHE A 51 5.46 -0.63 -3.00
C PHE A 51 5.61 -1.02 -1.52
N ASP A 52 5.55 -2.30 -1.19
CA ASP A 52 5.84 -2.84 0.14
C ASP A 52 7.30 -3.27 0.23
N ASP A 53 8.18 -2.30 0.48
CA ASP A 53 9.61 -2.51 0.79
C ASP A 53 9.84 -3.41 2.03
N GLU A 54 8.80 -3.61 2.86
CA GLU A 54 8.75 -4.62 3.90
C GLU A 54 7.82 -5.74 3.43
N GLY A 55 8.42 -6.86 3.00
CA GLY A 55 7.73 -8.00 2.40
C GLY A 55 6.35 -8.23 3.01
N CYS A 56 5.33 -8.23 2.13
CA CYS A 56 3.94 -8.50 2.44
C CYS A 56 3.81 -9.50 3.60
N LEU A 57 3.31 -9.05 4.76
CA LEU A 57 3.04 -9.86 5.96
C LEU A 57 2.11 -11.06 5.67
N MET A 58 1.52 -11.13 4.47
CA MET A 58 0.60 -12.17 4.01
C MET A 58 1.17 -13.02 2.86
N CYS A 59 2.42 -12.79 2.41
CA CYS A 59 3.16 -13.80 1.67
C CYS A 59 3.73 -14.80 2.68
N GLY A 60 2.87 -15.75 3.09
CA GLY A 60 3.16 -16.75 4.12
C GLY A 60 4.55 -17.38 3.98
N GLY A 61 5.33 -17.29 5.06
CA GLY A 61 6.40 -18.26 5.34
C GLY A 61 5.83 -19.61 5.74
#